data_AF-A0A941BED4-F1
#
_entry.id   AF-A0A941BED4-F1
#
_cell.length_a   1.000
_cell.length_b   1.000
_cell.length_c   1.000
_cell.angle_alpha   90.00
_cell.angle_beta   90.00
_cell.angle_gamma   90.00
#
_symmetry.space_group_name_H-M   'P 1'
#
loop_
_entity.id
_entity.type
_entity.pdbx_description
1 polymer ?
#
loop_
_entity_poly.entity_id
_entity_poly.type
_entity_poly.pdbx_seq_one_letter_code
_entity_poly.pdbx_strand_id
1 'polypeptide(L)'
;MSGRQVTYAAAVTAAVLFLGVSGTAASAVTGPAAAPAPSTAAAEAAFGQSSFTPEEEAHLREVAAAIWNADLAAGWNMNPEVADVLSTATGEILRCSEAFALVPRPAGFVPGVGYLLSYWKNLKDYFLAVKDNRTYRACVVTASANYRSAIEMASMGI
;
A
#
# COMPACT_ATOMS: atom_id res chain seq x y z
N MET A 1 -25.04 -37.77 -14.60
CA MET A 1 -26.16 -37.42 -13.70
C MET A 1 -25.84 -37.90 -12.30
N SER A 2 -25.54 -36.99 -11.38
CA SER A 2 -25.83 -37.04 -9.94
C SER A 2 -24.91 -36.06 -9.24
N GLY A 3 -25.45 -34.88 -8.94
CA GLY A 3 -24.82 -33.93 -8.03
C GLY A 3 -24.92 -34.42 -6.59
N ARG A 4 -24.07 -33.87 -5.72
CA ARG A 4 -24.37 -33.83 -4.29
C ARG A 4 -23.96 -32.49 -3.71
N GLN A 5 -24.89 -32.01 -2.91
CA GLN A 5 -25.07 -30.67 -2.35
C GLN A 5 -23.99 -30.26 -1.35
N VAL A 6 -23.96 -28.94 -1.17
CA VAL A 6 -23.18 -28.08 -0.27
C VAL A 6 -23.48 -28.35 1.21
N THR A 7 -22.54 -28.04 2.10
CA THR A 7 -22.85 -27.58 3.47
C THR A 7 -21.71 -26.71 4.02
N TYR A 8 -22.03 -25.44 4.30
CA TYR A 8 -21.22 -24.49 5.05
C TYR A 8 -21.40 -24.75 6.55
N ALA A 9 -20.33 -24.66 7.35
CA ALA A 9 -20.41 -24.62 8.81
C ALA A 9 -19.61 -23.42 9.33
N ALA A 10 -20.34 -22.42 9.83
CA ALA A 10 -19.82 -21.31 10.60
C ALA A 10 -19.58 -21.75 12.05
N ALA A 11 -18.45 -21.37 12.64
CA ALA A 11 -18.18 -21.54 14.07
C ALA A 11 -18.08 -20.16 14.73
N VAL A 12 -19.06 -19.86 15.59
CA VAL A 12 -19.10 -18.69 16.48
C VAL A 12 -19.03 -19.23 17.91
N THR A 13 -18.01 -18.83 18.67
CA THR A 13 -17.93 -19.03 20.13
C THR A 13 -17.13 -17.86 20.70
N ALA A 14 -17.78 -16.86 21.32
CA ALA A 14 -18.32 -16.81 22.69
C ALA A 14 -17.31 -16.18 23.67
N ALA A 15 -17.64 -14.95 24.10
CA ALA A 15 -16.92 -14.13 25.05
C ALA A 15 -17.04 -14.66 26.49
N VAL A 16 -15.97 -14.55 27.27
CA VAL A 16 -16.00 -14.80 28.73
C VAL A 16 -15.62 -13.51 29.45
N LEU A 17 -16.59 -12.99 30.20
CA LEU A 17 -16.49 -11.90 31.16
C LEU A 17 -15.86 -12.43 32.46
N PHE A 18 -14.84 -11.74 32.98
CA PHE A 18 -14.41 -11.88 34.38
C PHE A 18 -14.73 -10.60 35.15
N LEU A 19 -15.68 -10.72 36.09
CA LEU A 19 -15.94 -9.78 37.18
C LEU A 19 -15.22 -10.30 38.44
N GLY A 20 -14.47 -9.44 39.14
CA GLY A 20 -13.75 -9.81 40.35
C GLY A 20 -13.37 -8.61 41.23
N VAL A 21 -14.32 -8.23 42.08
CA VAL A 21 -14.28 -7.67 43.45
C VAL A 21 -13.12 -6.77 43.93
N SER A 22 -13.59 -5.69 44.56
CA SER A 22 -13.00 -4.56 45.29
C SER A 22 -12.14 -4.87 46.54
N GLY A 23 -11.14 -4.03 46.77
CA GLY A 23 -10.49 -3.80 48.07
C GLY A 23 -10.21 -2.30 48.28
N THR A 24 -10.64 -1.75 49.43
CA THR A 24 -10.58 -0.32 49.78
C THR A 24 -9.45 0.03 50.75
N ALA A 25 -8.87 1.22 50.51
CA ALA A 25 -8.26 2.19 51.43
C ALA A 25 -6.81 1.98 51.95
N ALA A 26 -5.91 2.91 51.59
CA ALA A 26 -5.43 3.97 52.50
C ALA A 26 -4.41 4.88 51.79
N SER A 27 -4.60 6.19 51.94
CA SER A 27 -3.79 7.26 51.34
C SER A 27 -2.49 7.53 52.12
N ALA A 28 -1.39 7.79 51.41
CA ALA A 28 -0.26 8.56 51.94
C ALA A 28 0.25 9.50 50.84
N VAL A 29 0.26 10.79 51.16
CA VAL A 29 0.66 11.92 50.29
C VAL A 29 2.17 12.15 50.47
N THR A 30 2.95 12.04 49.39
CA THR A 30 4.28 12.65 49.26
C THR A 30 4.66 12.87 47.78
N GLY A 31 4.67 14.13 47.31
CA GLY A 31 5.49 14.65 46.20
C GLY A 31 4.93 14.57 44.76
N PRO A 32 5.01 15.66 43.95
CA PRO A 32 4.57 15.65 42.56
C PRO A 32 5.66 15.09 41.65
N ALA A 33 5.53 13.81 41.26
CA ALA A 33 6.30 13.25 40.15
C ALA A 33 5.37 13.21 38.93
N ALA A 34 5.67 14.08 37.97
CA ALA A 34 4.95 14.22 36.71
C ALA A 34 4.77 12.87 36.01
N ALA A 35 3.54 12.60 35.59
CA ALA A 35 3.22 11.47 34.73
C ALA A 35 4.04 11.57 33.42
N PRO A 36 4.64 10.48 32.92
CA PRO A 36 5.00 10.44 31.53
C PRO A 36 3.69 10.37 30.74
N ALA A 37 3.28 11.51 30.18
CA ALA A 37 2.32 11.52 29.09
C ALA A 37 2.82 10.56 27.99
N PRO A 38 1.94 9.78 27.33
CA PRO A 38 2.35 9.06 26.13
C PRO A 38 2.90 10.10 25.15
N SER A 39 4.20 10.03 24.90
CA SER A 39 4.90 10.96 24.03
C SER A 39 4.35 10.81 22.60
N THR A 40 3.45 11.71 22.22
CA THR A 40 3.10 11.97 20.82
C THR A 40 4.31 12.32 19.96
N ALA A 41 5.43 12.69 20.60
CA ALA A 41 6.69 13.06 19.96
C ALA A 41 7.40 11.94 19.15
N ALA A 42 7.08 10.65 19.34
CA ALA A 42 7.67 9.59 18.52
C ALA A 42 6.85 9.24 17.27
N ALA A 43 5.55 9.57 17.26
CA ALA A 43 4.74 9.52 16.04
C ALA A 43 5.10 10.67 15.07
N GLU A 44 5.73 11.73 15.58
CA GLU A 44 6.26 12.86 14.80
C GLU A 44 7.66 12.62 14.21
N ALA A 45 8.32 11.48 14.47
CA ALA A 45 9.62 11.16 13.89
C ALA A 45 9.55 10.55 12.47
N ALA A 46 8.36 10.35 11.91
CA ALA A 46 8.15 9.81 10.56
C ALA A 46 7.75 10.88 9.51
N PHE A 47 7.77 12.16 9.87
CA PHE A 47 7.54 13.25 8.91
C PHE A 47 8.88 13.75 8.36
N GLY A 48 9.28 13.25 7.18
CA GLY A 48 10.25 13.97 6.35
C GLY A 48 11.61 13.32 6.15
N GLN A 49 11.75 12.01 6.31
CA GLN A 49 12.83 11.28 5.66
C GLN A 49 12.19 10.29 4.70
N SER A 50 12.42 10.48 3.40
CA SER A 50 12.20 9.41 2.46
C SER A 50 13.01 8.22 2.98
N SER A 51 12.30 7.15 3.33
CA SER A 51 12.90 5.89 3.78
C SER A 51 13.73 5.21 2.70
N PHE A 52 13.87 5.85 1.55
CA PHE A 52 14.47 5.35 0.33
C PHE A 52 15.70 6.18 -0.02
N THR A 53 16.69 5.53 -0.59
CA THR A 53 17.83 6.19 -1.19
C THR A 53 17.38 6.99 -2.43
N PRO A 54 18.14 8.02 -2.85
CA PRO A 54 17.79 8.81 -4.05
C PRO A 54 17.63 7.96 -5.33
N GLU A 55 18.35 6.85 -5.42
CA GLU A 55 18.24 5.93 -6.56
C GLU A 55 16.95 5.10 -6.50
N GLU A 56 16.56 4.61 -5.32
CA GLU A 56 15.28 3.93 -5.12
C GLU A 56 14.10 4.86 -5.39
N GLU A 57 14.17 6.12 -4.94
CA GLU A 57 13.16 7.12 -5.28
C GLU A 57 13.06 7.34 -6.80
N ALA A 58 14.20 7.39 -7.50
CA ALA A 58 14.20 7.52 -8.96
C ALA A 58 13.54 6.31 -9.63
N HIS A 59 13.81 5.10 -9.16
CA HIS A 59 13.17 3.88 -9.65
C HIS A 59 11.65 3.89 -9.45
N LEU A 60 11.18 4.29 -8.26
CA LEU A 60 9.74 4.44 -7.99
C LEU A 60 9.12 5.51 -8.90
N ARG A 61 9.81 6.63 -9.09
CA ARG A 61 9.36 7.71 -9.97
C ARG A 61 9.25 7.26 -11.42
N GLU A 62 10.15 6.41 -11.89
CA GLU A 62 10.10 5.87 -13.24
C GLU A 62 8.88 4.95 -13.47
N VAL A 63 8.53 4.11 -12.49
CA VAL A 63 7.31 3.28 -12.56
C VAL A 63 6.06 4.17 -12.48
N ALA A 64 6.04 5.13 -11.56
CA ALA A 64 4.94 6.09 -11.43
C ALA A 64 4.72 6.89 -12.74
N ALA A 65 5.80 7.36 -13.38
CA ALA A 65 5.75 8.08 -14.64
C ALA A 65 5.17 7.24 -15.78
N ALA A 66 5.40 5.92 -15.76
CA ALA A 66 4.85 5.02 -16.77
C ALA A 66 3.33 4.80 -16.60
N ILE A 67 2.77 4.98 -15.39
CA ILE A 67 1.34 4.82 -15.11
C ILE A 67 0.59 6.16 -15.28
N TRP A 68 1.14 7.25 -14.74
CA TRP A 68 0.44 8.54 -14.67
C TRP A 68 0.97 9.63 -15.59
N ASN A 69 2.20 9.51 -16.12
CA ASN A 69 3.05 10.52 -16.79
C ASN A 69 4.14 11.14 -15.90
N ALA A 70 5.20 11.62 -16.57
CA ALA A 70 6.40 12.13 -15.92
C ALA A 70 6.19 13.44 -15.15
N ASP A 71 5.36 14.35 -15.66
CA ASP A 71 5.11 15.66 -15.02
C ASP A 71 4.44 15.49 -13.66
N LEU A 72 3.48 14.56 -13.56
CA LEU A 72 2.83 14.24 -12.30
C LEU A 72 3.78 13.54 -11.32
N ALA A 73 4.50 12.53 -11.80
CA ALA A 73 5.41 11.75 -10.95
C ALA A 73 6.59 12.59 -10.42
N ALA A 74 7.03 13.61 -11.17
CA ALA A 74 8.07 14.54 -10.74
C ALA A 74 7.63 15.41 -9.54
N GLY A 75 6.32 15.66 -9.41
CA GLY A 75 5.76 16.46 -8.32
C GLY A 75 5.53 15.71 -7.01
N TRP A 76 5.63 14.38 -7.00
CA TRP A 76 5.36 13.58 -5.80
C TRP A 76 6.62 13.34 -4.97
N ASN A 77 6.45 13.43 -3.65
CA ASN A 77 7.41 12.93 -2.68
C ASN A 77 7.38 11.39 -2.69
N MET A 78 8.49 10.73 -3.01
CA MET A 78 8.58 9.28 -3.06
C MET A 78 8.83 8.73 -1.65
N ASN A 79 7.76 8.60 -0.87
CA ASN A 79 7.75 8.07 0.49
C ASN A 79 7.15 6.65 0.53
N PRO A 80 7.20 5.93 1.68
CA PRO A 80 6.59 4.62 1.84
C PRO A 80 5.13 4.54 1.40
N GLU A 81 4.34 5.56 1.73
CA GLU A 81 2.91 5.60 1.45
C GLU A 81 2.65 5.65 -0.06
N VAL A 82 3.42 6.46 -0.80
CA VAL A 82 3.39 6.51 -2.27
C VAL A 82 3.81 5.17 -2.84
N ALA A 83 4.84 4.54 -2.29
CA ALA A 83 5.31 3.25 -2.76
C ALA A 83 4.27 2.13 -2.55
N ASP A 84 3.48 2.18 -1.48
CA ASP A 84 2.36 1.25 -1.23
C ASP A 84 1.21 1.45 -2.23
N VAL A 85 0.78 2.69 -2.45
CA VAL A 85 -0.25 3.02 -3.45
C VAL A 85 0.21 2.62 -4.85
N LEU A 86 1.48 2.93 -5.20
CA LEU A 86 2.09 2.56 -6.47
C LEU A 86 2.13 1.04 -6.67
N SER A 87 2.43 0.30 -5.60
CA SER A 87 2.45 -1.16 -5.62
C SER A 87 1.05 -1.72 -5.88
N THR A 88 0.06 -1.19 -5.16
CA THR A 88 -1.34 -1.60 -5.31
C THR A 88 -1.85 -1.33 -6.73
N ALA A 89 -1.62 -0.13 -7.26
CA ALA A 89 -1.99 0.23 -8.62
C ALA A 89 -1.30 -0.66 -9.66
N THR A 90 -0.01 -0.93 -9.48
CA THR A 90 0.76 -1.86 -10.34
C THR A 90 0.14 -3.25 -10.34
N GLY A 91 -0.23 -3.76 -9.17
CA GLY A 91 -0.89 -5.06 -9.03
C GLY A 91 -2.23 -5.14 -9.75
N GLU A 92 -3.08 -4.12 -9.60
CA GLU A 92 -4.38 -4.06 -10.30
C GLU A 92 -4.21 -4.00 -11.82
N ILE A 93 -3.20 -3.28 -12.34
CA ILE A 93 -2.91 -3.26 -13.78
C ILE A 93 -2.49 -4.66 -14.26
N LEU A 94 -1.57 -5.31 -13.55
CA LEU A 94 -1.07 -6.64 -13.91
C LEU A 94 -2.16 -7.72 -13.82
N ARG A 95 -3.09 -7.58 -12.88
CA ARG A 95 -4.28 -8.43 -12.74
C ARG A 95 -5.29 -8.21 -13.85
N CYS A 96 -5.63 -6.95 -14.15
CA CYS A 96 -6.52 -6.61 -15.25
C CYS A 96 -5.99 -7.11 -16.60
N SER A 97 -4.68 -7.06 -16.79
CA SER A 97 -4.01 -7.48 -18.03
C SER A 97 -3.79 -8.99 -18.16
N GLU A 98 -4.07 -9.77 -17.12
CA GLU A 98 -3.95 -11.23 -17.11
C GLU A 98 -4.71 -11.90 -18.25
N ALA A 99 -5.93 -11.43 -18.50
CA ALA A 99 -6.83 -12.00 -19.50
C ALA A 99 -6.39 -11.73 -20.94
N PHE A 100 -5.41 -10.84 -21.16
CA PHE A 100 -5.11 -10.31 -22.49
C PHE A 100 -3.80 -10.79 -23.12
N ALA A 101 -3.02 -11.64 -22.42
CA ALA A 101 -1.87 -12.50 -22.78
C ALA A 101 -0.93 -12.24 -24.00
N LEU A 102 -1.12 -11.18 -24.79
CA LEU A 102 -0.34 -10.86 -25.99
C LEU A 102 0.99 -10.16 -25.68
N VAL A 103 1.21 -9.77 -24.42
CA VAL A 103 2.49 -9.21 -23.95
C VAL A 103 2.96 -9.98 -22.72
N PRO A 104 4.22 -10.48 -22.71
CA PRO A 104 4.79 -11.16 -21.55
C PRO A 104 4.75 -10.24 -20.32
N ARG A 105 3.97 -10.64 -19.31
CA ARG A 105 3.94 -9.96 -18.02
C ARG A 105 5.23 -10.28 -17.25
N PRO A 106 5.69 -9.38 -16.36
CA PRO A 106 6.67 -9.75 -15.34
C PRO A 106 6.13 -10.94 -14.54
N ALA A 107 6.87 -12.05 -14.53
CA ALA A 107 6.44 -13.26 -13.84
C ALA A 107 6.51 -13.07 -12.31
N GLY A 108 5.51 -13.56 -11.60
CA GLY A 108 5.54 -13.65 -10.14
C GLY A 108 5.39 -12.31 -9.41
N PHE A 109 4.51 -11.42 -9.88
CA PHE A 109 4.21 -10.18 -9.16
C PHE A 109 3.84 -10.46 -7.71
N VAL A 110 4.57 -9.83 -6.78
CA VAL A 110 4.26 -9.80 -5.36
C VAL A 110 4.01 -8.35 -4.98
N PRO A 111 2.81 -7.98 -4.49
CA PRO A 111 2.57 -6.63 -3.99
C PRO A 111 3.59 -6.26 -2.91
N GLY A 112 4.17 -5.07 -3.04
CA GLY A 112 5.05 -4.46 -2.06
C GLY A 112 6.17 -3.64 -2.70
N VAL A 113 6.71 -2.72 -1.91
CA VAL A 113 7.81 -1.83 -2.32
C VAL A 113 9.04 -2.62 -2.79
N GLY A 114 9.40 -3.70 -2.10
CA GLY A 114 10.56 -4.52 -2.47
C GLY A 114 10.46 -5.08 -3.89
N TYR A 115 9.26 -5.43 -4.35
CA TYR A 115 9.05 -5.86 -5.73
C TYR A 115 9.19 -4.69 -6.71
N LEU A 116 8.59 -3.53 -6.40
CA LEU A 116 8.72 -2.34 -7.24
C LEU A 116 10.18 -1.96 -7.45
N LEU A 117 10.98 -1.92 -6.38
CA LEU A 117 12.39 -1.57 -6.45
C LEU A 117 13.23 -2.65 -7.16
N SER A 118 12.93 -3.93 -6.96
CA SER A 118 13.70 -5.00 -7.61
C SER A 118 13.37 -5.15 -9.10
N TYR A 119 12.15 -4.80 -9.51
CA TYR A 119 11.64 -5.03 -10.86
C TYR A 119 11.25 -3.74 -11.60
N TRP A 120 11.66 -2.56 -11.12
CA TRP A 120 11.25 -1.26 -11.65
C TRP A 120 11.40 -1.16 -13.17
N LYS A 121 12.52 -1.66 -13.71
CA LYS A 121 12.82 -1.62 -15.13
C LYS A 121 11.88 -2.50 -15.94
N ASN A 122 11.61 -3.71 -15.45
CA ASN A 122 10.67 -4.63 -16.08
C ASN A 122 9.25 -4.05 -16.09
N LEU A 123 8.84 -3.40 -14.99
CA LEU A 123 7.54 -2.75 -14.87
C LEU A 123 7.40 -1.55 -15.82
N LYS A 124 8.39 -0.66 -15.82
CA LYS A 124 8.46 0.47 -16.76
C LYS A 124 8.41 -0.01 -18.21
N ASP A 125 9.28 -0.95 -18.58
CA ASP A 125 9.38 -1.44 -19.96
C ASP A 125 8.07 -2.12 -20.37
N TYR A 126 7.44 -2.89 -19.47
CA TYR A 126 6.12 -3.46 -19.69
C TYR A 126 5.06 -2.39 -19.95
N PHE A 127 4.92 -1.39 -19.07
CA PHE A 127 3.93 -0.32 -19.23
C PHE A 127 4.15 0.49 -20.51
N LEU A 128 5.41 0.76 -20.87
CA LEU A 128 5.75 1.43 -22.13
C LEU A 128 5.43 0.58 -23.35
N ALA A 129 5.65 -0.73 -23.30
CA ALA A 129 5.34 -1.63 -24.40
C ALA A 129 3.83 -1.80 -24.62
N VAL A 130 3.03 -1.79 -23.53
CA VAL A 130 1.58 -2.02 -23.63
C VAL A 130 0.76 -0.74 -23.86
N LYS A 131 1.37 0.45 -23.76
CA LYS A 131 0.67 1.75 -23.81
C LYS A 131 -0.14 1.96 -25.09
N ASP A 132 0.33 1.41 -26.22
CA ASP A 132 -0.29 1.58 -27.54
C ASP A 132 -1.34 0.49 -27.84
N ASN A 133 -1.40 -0.57 -27.03
CA ASN A 133 -2.44 -1.59 -27.15
C ASN A 133 -3.71 -1.12 -26.43
N ARG A 134 -4.81 -0.91 -27.18
CA ARG A 134 -6.06 -0.37 -26.61
C ARG A 134 -6.60 -1.18 -25.43
N THR A 135 -6.48 -2.50 -25.48
CA THR A 135 -7.01 -3.40 -24.46
C THR A 135 -6.21 -3.29 -23.17
N TYR A 136 -4.88 -3.27 -23.27
CA TYR A 136 -4.01 -3.10 -22.10
C TYR A 136 -4.04 -1.67 -21.55
N ARG A 137 -4.15 -0.68 -22.44
CA ARG A 137 -4.29 0.72 -22.08
C ARG A 137 -5.50 0.96 -21.18
N ALA A 138 -6.60 0.22 -21.38
CA ALA A 138 -7.76 0.33 -20.49
C ALA A 138 -7.40 -0.01 -19.04
N CYS A 139 -6.61 -1.07 -18.80
CA CYS A 139 -6.16 -1.43 -17.46
C CYS A 139 -5.32 -0.32 -16.81
N VAL A 140 -4.37 0.26 -17.55
CA VAL A 140 -3.51 1.36 -17.03
C VAL A 140 -4.35 2.61 -16.75
N VAL A 141 -5.23 3.01 -17.67
CA VAL A 141 -6.08 4.20 -17.52
C VAL A 141 -7.07 4.05 -16.38
N THR A 142 -7.67 2.87 -16.21
CA THR A 142 -8.60 2.61 -15.12
C THR A 142 -7.90 2.64 -13.77
N ALA A 143 -6.75 1.96 -13.63
CA ALA A 143 -5.99 2.01 -12.39
C ALA A 143 -5.48 3.42 -12.09
N SER A 144 -4.95 4.13 -13.09
CA SER A 144 -4.44 5.49 -12.89
C SER A 144 -5.53 6.46 -12.44
N ALA A 145 -6.74 6.34 -12.99
CA ALA A 145 -7.90 7.11 -12.53
C ALA A 145 -8.32 6.74 -11.10
N ASN A 146 -8.44 5.44 -10.79
CA ASN A 146 -8.92 4.97 -9.49
C ASN A 146 -7.97 5.31 -8.33
N TYR A 147 -6.66 5.35 -8.58
CA TYR A 147 -5.64 5.60 -7.55
C TYR A 147 -5.07 7.02 -7.57
N ARG A 148 -5.58 7.93 -8.42
CA ARG A 148 -5.04 9.30 -8.56
C ARG A 148 -5.08 10.08 -7.25
N SER A 149 -6.23 10.12 -6.58
CA SER A 149 -6.37 10.86 -5.32
C SER A 149 -5.57 10.21 -4.20
N ALA A 150 -5.53 8.87 -4.16
CA ALA A 150 -4.78 8.13 -3.15
C ALA A 150 -3.29 8.45 -3.22
N ILE A 151 -2.70 8.46 -4.42
CA ILE A 151 -1.26 8.73 -4.57
C ILE A 151 -0.92 10.21 -4.29
N GLU A 152 -1.84 11.15 -4.54
CA GLU A 152 -1.65 12.55 -4.15
C GLU A 152 -1.64 12.73 -2.64
N MET A 153 -2.63 12.15 -1.94
CA MET A 153 -2.68 12.19 -0.47
C MET A 153 -1.43 11.53 0.14
N ALA A 154 -1.08 10.34 -0.36
CA ALA A 154 0.13 9.65 0.04
C ALA A 154 1.39 10.51 -0.17
N SER A 155 1.49 11.23 -1.31
CA SER A 155 2.63 12.12 -1.59
C SER A 155 2.71 13.33 -0.64
N MET A 156 1.59 13.71 -0.02
CA MET A 156 1.54 14.72 1.04
C MET A 156 1.76 14.12 2.44
N GLY A 157 1.87 12.79 2.56
CA GLY A 157 2.04 12.07 3.83
C GLY A 157 0.74 11.94 4.63
N ILE A 158 -0.42 11.83 3.96
CA ILE A 158 -1.75 11.74 4.57
C ILE A 158 -2.52 10.56 3.98
#